data_AF-A0A833VH64-F1
#
_entry.id   AF-A0A833VH64-F1
#
_cell.length_a   1.000
_cell.length_b   1.000
_cell.length_c   1.000
_cell.angle_alpha   90.00
_cell.angle_beta   90.00
_cell.angle_gamma   90.00
#
_symmetry.space_group_name_H-M   'P 1'
#
loop_
_entity.id
_entity.type
_entity.pdbx_description
1 polymer ?
#
loop_
_entity_poly.entity_id
_entity_poly.type
_entity_poly.pdbx_seq_one_letter_code
_entity_poly.pdbx_strand_id
1 'polypeptide(L)'
;MDGEELNKEDEEFIILKLLAYHPHAEDKIGCGLQAIMVDKHPQFTQSRCLFVLRTDGGWIDFSYQKCLLTYIRKKYPSYAERFIKEHFKRSILKSLK
;
A
#
# COMPACT_ATOMS: atom_id res chain seq x y z
N MET A 1 10.75 -11.93 -8.68
CA MET A 1 11.59 -10.91 -9.35
C MET A 1 10.77 -9.63 -9.55
N ASP A 2 11.41 -8.54 -10.00
CA ASP A 2 10.70 -7.29 -10.29
C ASP A 2 9.73 -7.51 -11.47
N GLY A 3 8.49 -7.03 -11.35
CA GLY A 3 7.43 -7.24 -12.35
C GLY A 3 6.66 -8.55 -12.20
N GLU A 4 6.92 -9.34 -11.15
CA GLU A 4 6.15 -10.55 -10.88
C GLU A 4 4.86 -10.24 -10.10
N GLU A 5 3.80 -10.92 -10.51
CA GLU A 5 2.56 -11.03 -9.76
C GLU A 5 2.78 -11.86 -8.50
N LEU A 6 2.12 -11.47 -7.41
CA LEU A 6 2.10 -12.27 -6.19
C LEU A 6 1.31 -13.56 -6.42
N ASN A 7 1.67 -14.60 -5.68
CA ASN A 7 0.80 -15.77 -5.59
C ASN A 7 -0.52 -15.39 -4.90
N LYS A 8 -1.55 -16.23 -5.06
CA LYS A 8 -2.90 -15.94 -4.54
C LYS A 8 -2.96 -15.73 -3.03
N GLU A 9 -2.18 -16.48 -2.26
CA GLU A 9 -2.20 -16.37 -0.79
C GLU A 9 -1.63 -15.02 -0.33
N ASP A 10 -0.48 -14.62 -0.88
CA ASP A 10 0.14 -13.33 -0.60
C ASP A 10 -0.72 -12.18 -1.13
N GLU A 11 -1.31 -12.32 -2.32
CA GLU A 11 -2.23 -11.35 -2.88
C GLU A 11 -3.44 -11.10 -1.96
N GLU A 12 -4.14 -12.16 -1.55
CA GLU A 12 -5.28 -12.06 -0.64
C GLU A 12 -4.87 -11.39 0.68
N PHE A 13 -3.71 -11.77 1.22
CA PHE A 13 -3.17 -11.14 2.43
C PHE A 13 -2.95 -9.64 2.23
N ILE A 14 -2.29 -9.24 1.15
CA ILE A 14 -2.00 -7.83 0.85
C ILE A 14 -3.30 -7.04 0.63
N ILE A 15 -4.29 -7.61 -0.06
CA ILE A 15 -5.59 -6.96 -0.29
C ILE A 15 -6.31 -6.72 1.04
N LEU A 16 -6.47 -7.77 1.86
CA LEU A 16 -7.27 -7.73 3.07
C LEU A 16 -6.58 -7.00 4.23
N LYS A 17 -5.25 -7.12 4.35
CA LYS A 17 -4.49 -6.60 5.49
C LYS A 17 -3.83 -5.26 5.22
N LEU A 18 -3.63 -4.89 3.95
CA LEU A 18 -3.01 -3.62 3.60
C LEU A 18 -3.90 -2.76 2.72
N LEU A 19 -4.22 -3.19 1.49
CA LEU A 19 -4.88 -2.32 0.51
C LEU A 19 -6.22 -1.79 1.04
N ALA A 20 -7.00 -2.64 1.74
CA ALA A 20 -8.26 -2.25 2.38
C ALA A 20 -8.14 -1.10 3.40
N TYR A 21 -6.94 -0.86 3.94
CA TYR A 21 -6.67 0.25 4.86
C TYR A 21 -6.04 1.46 4.18
N HIS A 22 -5.79 1.44 2.88
CA HIS A 22 -5.30 2.63 2.18
C HIS A 22 -6.38 3.73 2.22
N PRO A 23 -6.05 5.00 2.54
CA PRO A 23 -7.03 6.09 2.57
C PRO A 23 -7.80 6.31 1.26
N HIS A 24 -7.18 5.88 0.15
CA HIS A 24 -7.72 5.95 -1.21
C HIS A 24 -7.91 4.54 -1.80
N ALA A 25 -8.30 3.54 -1.00
CA ALA A 25 -8.40 2.16 -1.45
C ALA A 25 -9.32 2.00 -2.67
N GLU A 26 -10.50 2.66 -2.63
CA GLU A 26 -11.47 2.67 -3.72
C GLU A 26 -10.86 3.24 -5.00
N ASP A 27 -10.18 4.40 -4.91
CA ASP A 27 -9.49 5.00 -6.06
C ASP A 27 -8.41 4.09 -6.63
N LYS A 28 -7.71 3.31 -5.79
CA LYS A 28 -6.65 2.38 -6.23
C LYS A 28 -7.25 1.19 -6.98
N ILE A 29 -8.32 0.61 -6.47
CA ILE A 29 -9.05 -0.50 -7.11
C ILE A 29 -9.72 -0.03 -8.41
N GLY A 30 -10.37 1.13 -8.39
CA GLY A 30 -10.99 1.74 -9.57
C GLY A 30 -11.99 0.82 -10.26
N CYS A 31 -11.70 0.49 -11.52
CA CYS A 31 -12.54 -0.38 -12.36
C CYS A 31 -12.50 -1.88 -11.98
N GLY A 32 -11.65 -2.28 -11.04
CA GLY A 32 -11.50 -3.65 -10.56
C GLY A 32 -10.04 -4.02 -10.35
N LEU A 33 -9.78 -4.93 -9.40
CA LEU A 33 -8.46 -5.50 -9.14
C LEU A 33 -8.33 -6.83 -9.89
N GLN A 34 -7.30 -6.96 -10.72
CA GLN A 34 -6.94 -8.20 -11.41
C GLN A 34 -5.86 -8.97 -10.66
N ALA A 35 -4.80 -8.28 -10.24
CA ALA A 35 -3.68 -8.87 -9.51
C ALA A 35 -2.90 -7.82 -8.70
N ILE A 36 -2.05 -8.29 -7.79
CA ILE A 36 -1.00 -7.48 -7.14
C ILE A 36 0.37 -7.83 -7.70
N MET A 37 1.13 -6.80 -8.08
CA MET A 37 2.49 -6.92 -8.60
C MET A 37 3.50 -6.19 -7.71
N VAL A 38 4.72 -6.72 -7.61
CA VAL A 38 5.85 -6.02 -7.00
C VAL A 38 6.84 -5.61 -8.07
N ASP A 39 7.08 -4.31 -8.22
CA ASP A 39 8.04 -3.79 -9.20
C ASP A 39 8.73 -2.52 -8.69
N LYS A 40 9.77 -2.06 -9.38
CA LYS A 40 10.42 -0.77 -9.16
C LYS A 40 9.54 0.36 -9.67
N HIS A 41 9.51 1.47 -8.95
CA HIS A 41 8.81 2.66 -9.43
C HIS A 41 9.52 3.22 -10.69
N PRO A 42 8.81 3.52 -11.80
CA PRO A 42 9.42 3.93 -13.07
C PRO A 42 10.33 5.15 -12.95
N GLN A 43 9.94 6.09 -12.09
CA GLN A 43 10.68 7.33 -11.84
C GLN A 43 11.65 7.21 -10.65
N PHE A 44 11.43 6.26 -9.74
CA PHE A 44 12.19 6.13 -8.48
C PHE A 44 12.67 4.68 -8.34
N THR A 45 13.58 4.29 -9.23
CA THR A 45 13.99 2.90 -9.47
C THR A 45 14.76 2.26 -8.31
N GLN A 46 15.19 3.05 -7.32
CA GLN A 46 15.84 2.56 -6.11
C GLN A 46 14.87 1.90 -5.11
N SER A 47 13.56 2.09 -5.28
CA SER A 47 12.54 1.50 -4.41
C SER A 47 11.58 0.61 -5.16
N ARG A 48 11.26 -0.53 -4.56
CA ARG A 48 10.16 -1.40 -4.97
C ARG A 48 8.84 -0.93 -4.35
N CYS A 49 7.77 -1.00 -5.12
CA CYS A 49 6.42 -0.63 -4.77
C CYS A 49 5.48 -1.81 -4.98
N LEU A 50 4.34 -1.77 -4.30
CA LEU A 50 3.21 -2.65 -4.60
C LEU A 50 2.32 -1.94 -5.63
N PHE A 51 1.87 -2.69 -6.63
CA PHE A 51 1.00 -2.20 -7.68
C PHE A 51 -0.30 -3.00 -7.70
N VAL A 52 -1.41 -2.29 -7.87
CA VAL A 52 -2.68 -2.89 -8.27
C VAL A 52 -2.70 -2.94 -9.78
N LEU A 53 -2.73 -4.14 -10.36
CA LEU A 53 -3.08 -4.35 -11.76
C LEU A 53 -4.60 -4.34 -11.87
N ARG A 54 -5.15 -3.51 -12.74
CA ARG A 54 -6.59 -3.34 -12.91
C ARG A 54 -7.13 -4.16 -14.07
N THR A 55 -8.43 -4.41 -14.04
CA THR A 55 -9.12 -5.17 -15.08
C THR A 55 -9.19 -4.45 -16.43
N ASP A 56 -8.92 -3.14 -16.47
CA ASP A 56 -8.78 -2.38 -17.72
C ASP A 56 -7.34 -2.42 -18.31
N GLY A 57 -6.43 -3.18 -17.68
CA GLY A 57 -5.02 -3.26 -18.06
C GLY A 57 -4.15 -2.12 -17.53
N GLY A 58 -4.74 -1.14 -16.84
CA GLY A 58 -4.00 -0.10 -16.12
C GLY A 58 -3.37 -0.64 -14.84
N TRP A 59 -2.41 0.11 -14.29
CA TRP A 59 -1.82 -0.22 -13.00
C TRP A 59 -1.47 1.04 -12.20
N ILE A 60 -1.49 0.91 -10.89
CA ILE A 60 -1.24 2.02 -9.97
C ILE A 60 -0.52 1.56 -8.72
N ASP A 61 0.48 2.33 -8.27
CA ASP A 61 1.19 2.03 -7.04
C ASP A 61 0.33 2.33 -5.80
N PHE A 62 0.59 1.64 -4.70
CA PHE A 62 0.10 2.05 -3.40
C PHE A 62 1.16 1.88 -2.32
N SER A 63 1.07 2.72 -1.29
CA SER A 63 2.04 2.73 -0.20
C SER A 63 1.56 1.85 0.95
N TYR A 64 2.23 0.74 1.19
CA TYR A 64 1.97 -0.10 2.37
C TYR A 64 2.10 0.69 3.68
N GLN A 65 2.95 1.73 3.72
CA GLN A 65 3.09 2.58 4.91
C GLN A 65 1.80 3.36 5.18
N LYS A 66 1.15 3.92 4.14
CA LYS A 66 -0.15 4.60 4.29
C LYS A 66 -1.23 3.63 4.80
N CYS A 67 -1.21 2.39 4.31
CA CYS A 67 -2.08 1.32 4.80
C CYS A 67 -1.87 1.04 6.30
N LEU A 68 -0.62 0.78 6.71
CA LEU A 68 -0.29 0.48 8.11
C LEU A 68 -0.62 1.64 9.06
N LEU A 69 -0.30 2.88 8.69
CA LEU A 69 -0.62 4.05 9.50
C LEU A 69 -2.13 4.19 9.73
N THR A 70 -2.92 3.98 8.68
CA THR A 70 -4.38 4.03 8.77
C THR A 70 -4.93 2.88 9.60
N TYR A 71 -4.40 1.66 9.44
CA TYR A 71 -4.74 0.50 10.26
C TYR A 71 -4.47 0.75 11.75
N ILE A 72 -3.27 1.22 12.09
CA ILE A 72 -2.88 1.50 13.49
C ILE A 72 -3.82 2.54 14.11
N ARG A 73 -4.12 3.63 13.38
CA ARG A 73 -5.05 4.67 13.83
C ARG A 73 -6.46 4.15 14.06
N LYS A 74 -6.98 3.34 13.14
CA LYS A 74 -8.33 2.76 13.24
C LYS A 74 -8.42 1.74 14.38
N LYS A 75 -7.41 0.88 14.56
CA LYS A 75 -7.47 -0.25 15.50
C LYS A 75 -7.03 0.12 16.92
N TYR A 76 -6.10 1.06 17.08
CA TYR A 76 -5.53 1.45 18.36
C TYR A 76 -5.57 2.97 18.59
N PRO A 77 -6.75 3.61 18.50
CA PRO A 77 -6.86 5.08 18.46
C PRO A 77 -6.16 5.78 19.64
N SER A 78 -6.25 5.23 20.85
CA SER A 78 -5.67 5.81 22.06
C SER A 78 -4.13 5.79 22.10
N TYR A 79 -3.49 4.90 21.34
CA TYR A 79 -2.03 4.71 21.35
C TYR A 79 -1.37 5.03 20.01
N ALA A 80 -2.17 5.19 18.95
CA ALA A 80 -1.71 5.26 17.58
C ALA A 80 -0.66 6.36 17.36
N GLU A 81 -0.95 7.60 17.77
CA GLU A 81 -0.04 8.72 17.50
C GLU A 81 1.31 8.58 18.23
N ARG A 82 1.31 8.09 19.47
CA ARG A 82 2.56 7.81 20.19
C ARG A 82 3.38 6.74 19.47
N PHE A 83 2.74 5.62 19.13
CA PHE A 83 3.40 4.51 18.45
C PHE A 83 3.94 4.92 17.06
N ILE A 84 3.14 5.65 16.29
CA ILE A 84 3.53 6.16 14.96
C ILE A 84 4.71 7.12 15.08
N LYS A 85 4.70 8.05 16.04
CA LYS A 85 5.81 8.97 16.28
C LYS A 85 7.10 8.27 16.66
N GLU A 86 7.02 7.20 17.46
CA GLU A 86 8.19 6.44 17.91
C GLU A 86 8.77 5.57 16.80
N HIS A 87 7.92 4.88 16.03
CA HIS A 87 8.35 3.83 15.10
C HIS A 87 8.33 4.21 13.61
N PHE A 88 7.59 5.25 13.20
CA PHE A 88 7.37 5.61 11.79
C PHE A 88 7.88 7.03 11.44
N LYS A 89 8.95 7.49 12.10
CA LYS A 89 9.52 8.85 11.97
C LYS A 89 9.73 9.32 10.52
N ARG A 90 10.19 8.43 9.63
CA ARG A 90 10.43 8.76 8.20
C ARG A 90 9.16 8.86 7.35
N SER A 91 8.09 8.15 7.72
CA SER A 91 6.83 8.09 6.97
C SER A 91 5.96 9.34 7.19
N ILE A 92 6.03 9.92 8.39
CA ILE A 92 5.38 11.20 8.72
C ILE A 92 5.92 12.33 7.82
N LEU A 93 7.24 12.37 7.62
CA LEU A 93 7.90 13.39 6.78
C LEU A 93 7.55 13.31 5.29
N LYS A 94 7.16 12.13 4.79
CA LYS A 94 6.77 11.94 3.38
C LYS A 94 5.29 12.22 3.10
N SER A 95 4.42 12.26 4.12
CA SER A 95 2.99 12.59 3.95
C SER A 95 2.69 14.10 4.03
N LEU A 96 3.71 14.93 4.26
CA LEU A 96 3.64 16.40 4.32
C LEU A 96 4.17 17.08 3.05
N LYS A 97 4.40 16.31 1.99
CA LYS A 97 4.74 16.80 0.64
C LYS A 97 3.72 16.33 -0.36
#